data_AF-A0A1J5RET2-F1
#
_entry.id   AF-A0A1J5RET2-F1
#
_cell.length_a   1.000
_cell.length_b   1.000
_cell.length_c   1.000
_cell.angle_alpha   90.00
_cell.angle_beta   90.00
_cell.angle_gamma   90.00
#
_symmetry.space_group_name_H-M   'P 1'
#
loop_
_entity.id
_entity.type
_entity.pdbx_description
1 polymer ?
#
loop_
_entity_poly.entity_id
_entity_poly.type
_entity_poly.pdbx_seq_one_letter_code
_entity_poly.pdbx_strand_id
1 'polypeptide(L)'
;MSPRVSPRIRAVSLVLAFAAAAPAAHGAKSWVEHPADFPSSPLCQPNEVTLWTCTVGHKRYSLCASGGAVRRGSYIQYRARDRRGKTVLRYPDPLRAPAAAFAYAYSATGDAEVDFSIDGYSYSLVDPLRGVSMLFVEKAGKELAHLTCDEGNQSLQLNDTIALMRALKVPAPP
;
A
#
# COMPACT_ATOMS: atom_id res chain seq x y z
N MET A 1 -47.63 -72.81 8.75
CA MET A 1 -46.21 -72.49 9.01
C MET A 1 -46.05 -70.97 8.97
N SER A 2 -45.94 -70.32 10.13
CA SER A 2 -45.66 -68.88 10.25
C SER A 2 -44.18 -68.57 10.03
N PRO A 3 -43.85 -67.38 9.50
CA PRO A 3 -42.62 -66.71 9.87
C PRO A 3 -42.90 -65.41 10.63
N ARG A 4 -42.13 -65.25 11.72
CA ARG A 4 -41.99 -64.04 12.54
C ARG A 4 -41.22 -62.99 11.74
N VAL A 5 -41.56 -61.71 11.92
CA VAL A 5 -40.71 -60.59 11.50
C VAL A 5 -40.52 -59.67 12.71
N SER A 6 -39.26 -59.54 13.14
CA SER A 6 -38.78 -58.68 14.22
C SER A 6 -38.77 -57.19 13.84
N PRO A 7 -39.00 -56.27 14.79
CA PRO A 7 -38.84 -54.85 14.56
C PRO A 7 -37.36 -54.44 14.71
N ARG A 8 -36.84 -53.70 13.72
CA ARG A 8 -35.50 -53.06 13.80
C ARG A 8 -35.62 -51.70 14.48
N ILE A 9 -34.93 -51.56 15.62
CA ILE A 9 -34.77 -50.34 16.39
C ILE A 9 -33.92 -49.35 15.58
N ARG A 10 -34.41 -48.11 15.38
CA ARG A 10 -33.62 -47.01 14.80
C ARG A 10 -32.81 -46.34 15.90
N ALA A 11 -31.49 -46.41 15.80
CA ALA A 11 -30.58 -45.62 16.62
C ALA A 11 -30.50 -44.18 16.08
N VAL A 12 -30.80 -43.20 16.92
CA VAL A 12 -30.61 -41.77 16.63
C VAL A 12 -29.20 -41.40 17.07
N SER A 13 -28.35 -41.02 16.12
CA SER A 13 -26.98 -40.56 16.40
C SER A 13 -27.00 -39.06 16.74
N LEU A 14 -26.57 -38.72 17.95
CA LEU A 14 -26.33 -37.35 18.39
C LEU A 14 -24.97 -36.89 17.83
N VAL A 15 -24.96 -35.96 16.88
CA VAL A 15 -23.72 -35.34 16.39
C VAL A 15 -23.40 -34.14 17.29
N LEU A 16 -22.36 -34.28 18.13
CA LEU A 16 -21.77 -33.18 18.88
C LEU A 16 -20.94 -32.31 17.92
N ALA A 17 -21.38 -31.08 17.69
CA ALA A 17 -20.61 -30.08 16.95
C ALA A 17 -19.50 -29.51 17.87
N PHE A 18 -18.24 -29.86 17.57
CA PHE A 18 -17.09 -29.17 18.16
C PHE A 18 -16.96 -27.80 17.50
N ALA A 19 -17.22 -26.73 18.26
CA ALA A 19 -16.85 -25.38 17.86
C ALA A 19 -15.33 -25.27 17.87
N ALA A 20 -14.71 -25.29 16.69
CA ALA A 20 -13.29 -25.00 16.53
C ALA A 20 -13.09 -23.50 16.83
N ALA A 21 -12.55 -23.19 18.01
CA ALA A 21 -12.08 -21.85 18.32
C ALA A 21 -10.93 -21.51 17.36
N ALA A 22 -11.15 -20.53 16.47
CA ALA A 22 -10.10 -20.04 15.60
C ALA A 22 -8.94 -19.50 16.45
N PRO A 23 -7.68 -19.86 16.17
CA PRO A 23 -6.56 -19.34 16.92
C PRO A 23 -6.52 -17.81 16.77
N ALA A 24 -6.47 -17.11 17.90
CA ALA A 24 -6.23 -15.68 17.92
C ALA A 24 -4.92 -15.40 17.16
N ALA A 25 -5.04 -14.72 16.02
CA ALA A 25 -3.90 -14.26 15.26
C ALA A 25 -3.10 -13.31 16.17
N HIS A 26 -1.98 -13.79 16.69
CA HIS A 26 -1.08 -12.98 17.49
C HIS A 26 -0.62 -11.82 16.61
N GLY A 27 -1.00 -10.61 17.01
CA GLY A 27 -0.85 -9.39 16.21
C GLY A 27 0.61 -9.13 15.91
N ALA A 28 1.03 -9.40 14.68
CA ALA A 28 2.34 -9.00 14.22
C ALA A 28 2.43 -7.46 14.32
N LYS A 29 3.47 -6.97 15.03
CA LYS A 29 3.69 -5.55 15.32
C LYS A 29 3.72 -4.74 14.01
N SER A 30 3.04 -3.60 14.01
CA SER A 30 3.05 -2.66 12.87
C SER A 30 4.48 -2.25 12.52
N TRP A 31 4.77 -2.06 11.24
CA TRP A 31 6.03 -1.48 10.80
C TRP A 31 6.12 0.03 11.10
N VAL A 32 4.98 0.67 11.31
CA VAL A 32 4.89 2.08 11.73
C VAL A 32 5.10 2.16 13.24
N GLU A 33 6.21 2.75 13.65
CA GLU A 33 6.51 3.05 15.05
C GLU A 33 5.90 4.40 15.45
N HIS A 34 5.85 5.35 14.52
CA HIS A 34 5.40 6.73 14.73
C HIS A 34 4.20 7.08 13.82
N PRO A 35 2.98 6.54 14.10
CA PRO A 35 1.83 6.72 13.22
C PRO A 35 1.33 8.16 13.11
N ALA A 36 1.65 9.01 14.09
CA ALA A 36 1.29 10.43 14.06
C ALA A 36 2.04 11.22 12.97
N ASP A 37 3.19 10.71 12.49
CA ASP A 37 4.01 11.37 11.48
C ASP A 37 3.47 11.16 10.06
N PHE A 38 2.48 10.27 9.90
CA PHE A 38 1.85 9.93 8.63
C PHE A 38 0.45 10.54 8.55
N PRO A 39 0.26 11.66 7.83
CA PRO A 39 -1.06 12.26 7.67
C PRO A 39 -2.00 11.32 6.89
N SER A 40 -3.30 11.47 7.12
CA SER A 40 -4.30 10.71 6.39
C SER A 40 -4.47 11.25 4.97
N SER A 41 -4.75 10.36 4.02
CA SER A 41 -5.16 10.72 2.68
C SER A 41 -6.50 10.10 2.34
N PRO A 42 -7.44 10.85 1.72
CA PRO A 42 -8.71 10.29 1.24
C PRO A 42 -8.54 9.34 0.06
N LEU A 43 -7.32 9.21 -0.49
CA LEU A 43 -6.97 8.22 -1.50
C LEU A 43 -6.52 6.90 -0.89
N CYS A 44 -6.03 6.89 0.34
CA CYS A 44 -5.64 5.69 1.04
C CYS A 44 -6.86 5.07 1.75
N GLN A 45 -6.88 3.73 1.84
CA GLN A 45 -7.88 2.98 2.58
C GLN A 45 -7.66 3.15 4.09
N PRO A 46 -8.68 2.90 4.93
CA PRO A 46 -8.56 3.05 6.39
C PRO A 46 -7.46 2.19 7.05
N ASN A 47 -7.05 1.10 6.40
CA ASN A 47 -6.00 0.19 6.88
C ASN A 47 -4.65 0.41 6.17
N GLU A 48 -4.52 1.49 5.41
CA GLU A 48 -3.29 1.89 4.74
C GLU A 48 -2.64 3.08 5.45
N VAL A 49 -1.34 3.22 5.22
CA VAL A 49 -0.52 4.33 5.68
C VAL A 49 -0.15 5.16 4.47
N THR A 50 -0.27 6.48 4.60
CA THR A 50 0.04 7.41 3.52
C THR A 50 1.52 7.74 3.51
N LEU A 51 2.28 7.18 2.58
CA LEU A 51 3.73 7.42 2.48
C LEU A 51 4.08 8.74 1.77
N TRP A 52 3.17 9.26 0.96
CA TRP A 52 3.35 10.50 0.24
C TRP A 52 2.01 11.02 -0.28
N THR A 53 1.84 12.33 -0.36
CA THR A 53 0.65 13.03 -0.85
C THR A 53 1.05 14.30 -1.57
N CYS A 54 0.24 14.62 -2.56
CA CYS A 54 0.38 15.87 -3.29
C CYS A 54 -0.97 16.31 -3.83
N THR A 55 -1.32 17.56 -3.60
CA THR A 55 -2.44 18.24 -4.22
C THR A 55 -1.89 19.33 -5.13
N VAL A 56 -2.41 19.37 -6.36
CA VAL A 56 -2.05 20.39 -7.36
C VAL A 56 -3.35 20.91 -7.98
N GLY A 57 -3.75 22.10 -7.57
CA GLY A 57 -5.09 22.63 -7.78
C GLY A 57 -6.16 21.66 -7.24
N HIS A 58 -6.93 21.06 -8.14
CA HIS A 58 -7.99 20.10 -7.77
C HIS A 58 -7.60 18.63 -7.96
N LYS A 59 -6.39 18.35 -8.42
CA LYS A 59 -5.90 16.98 -8.58
C LYS A 59 -5.24 16.53 -7.29
N ARG A 60 -5.42 15.27 -6.93
CA ARG A 60 -4.81 14.68 -5.73
C ARG A 60 -4.07 13.40 -6.08
N TYR A 61 -2.94 13.21 -5.45
CA TYR A 61 -2.04 12.08 -5.65
C TYR A 61 -1.65 11.52 -4.28
N SER A 62 -1.51 10.21 -4.17
CA SER A 62 -1.00 9.59 -2.94
C SER A 62 -0.28 8.29 -3.22
N LEU A 63 0.76 8.04 -2.44
CA LEU A 63 1.41 6.75 -2.32
C LEU A 63 0.93 6.10 -1.01
N CYS A 64 0.22 4.98 -1.11
CA CYS A 64 -0.36 4.29 0.04
C CYS A 64 0.34 2.96 0.25
N ALA A 65 0.72 2.62 1.49
CA ALA A 65 1.25 1.32 1.86
C ALA A 65 0.25 0.55 2.71
N SER A 66 0.23 -0.78 2.58
CA SER A 66 -0.51 -1.63 3.51
C SER A 66 0.00 -1.44 4.95
N GLY A 67 -0.89 -1.19 5.90
CA GLY A 67 -0.53 -1.11 7.32
C GLY A 67 -0.24 -2.48 7.97
N GLY A 68 0.13 -2.45 9.25
CA GLY A 68 0.44 -3.66 10.04
C GLY A 68 1.86 -4.16 9.84
N ALA A 69 2.13 -5.45 10.08
CA ALA A 69 3.45 -6.00 9.87
C ALA A 69 3.77 -6.25 8.39
N VAL A 70 5.03 -6.06 8.01
CA VAL A 70 5.53 -6.44 6.68
C VAL A 70 5.48 -7.96 6.54
N ARG A 71 4.76 -8.43 5.51
CA ARG A 71 4.56 -9.86 5.24
C ARG A 71 4.37 -10.10 3.75
N ARG A 72 4.30 -11.37 3.36
CA ARG A 72 3.89 -11.74 2.00
C ARG A 72 2.49 -11.16 1.73
N GLY A 73 2.39 -10.34 0.68
CA GLY A 73 1.16 -9.63 0.31
C GLY A 73 1.09 -8.19 0.83
N SER A 74 2.08 -7.70 1.57
CA SER A 74 2.26 -6.26 1.76
C SER A 74 2.46 -5.57 0.41
N TYR A 75 1.89 -4.38 0.26
CA TYR A 75 1.89 -3.65 -1.00
C TYR A 75 2.10 -2.15 -0.78
N ILE A 76 2.51 -1.50 -1.86
CA ILE A 76 2.49 -0.05 -2.05
C ILE A 76 1.65 0.19 -3.30
N GLN A 77 0.79 1.21 -3.29
CA GLN A 77 -0.01 1.61 -4.44
C GLN A 77 -0.07 3.14 -4.55
N TYR A 78 0.37 3.65 -5.69
CA TYR A 78 0.14 5.01 -6.13
C TYR A 78 -1.29 5.18 -6.64
N ARG A 79 -1.93 6.30 -6.31
CA ARG A 79 -3.30 6.62 -6.71
C ARG A 79 -3.41 8.08 -7.10
N ALA A 80 -4.20 8.36 -8.14
CA ALA A 80 -4.51 9.72 -8.56
C ALA A 80 -6.02 9.93 -8.70
N ARG A 81 -6.51 11.08 -8.23
CA ARG A 81 -7.84 11.62 -8.50
C ARG A 81 -7.76 12.82 -9.42
N ASP A 82 -8.68 12.88 -10.38
CA ASP A 82 -8.86 14.04 -11.23
C ASP A 82 -9.57 15.19 -10.51
N ARG A 83 -9.72 16.32 -11.20
CA ARG A 83 -10.42 17.52 -10.68
C ARG A 83 -11.89 17.29 -10.32
N ARG A 84 -12.50 16.19 -10.76
CA ARG A 84 -13.89 15.81 -10.45
C ARG A 84 -13.96 14.84 -9.27
N GLY A 85 -12.81 14.53 -8.66
CA GLY A 85 -12.70 13.58 -7.55
C GLY A 85 -12.76 12.12 -7.98
N LYS A 86 -12.77 11.81 -9.29
CA LYS A 86 -12.77 10.44 -9.77
C LYS A 86 -11.34 9.89 -9.72
N THR A 87 -11.17 8.69 -9.16
CA THR A 87 -9.89 7.98 -9.24
C THR A 87 -9.64 7.61 -10.71
N VAL A 88 -8.57 8.15 -11.28
CA VAL A 88 -8.19 7.99 -12.69
C VAL A 88 -6.97 7.11 -12.87
N LEU A 89 -6.20 6.88 -11.80
CA LEU A 89 -5.02 6.03 -11.83
C LEU A 89 -4.86 5.28 -10.52
N ARG A 90 -4.48 4.01 -10.64
CA ARG A 90 -4.00 3.15 -9.55
C ARG A 90 -2.82 2.36 -10.09
N TYR A 91 -1.73 2.32 -9.35
CA TYR A 91 -0.54 1.60 -9.77
C TYR A 91 0.22 1.02 -8.58
N PRO A 92 0.61 -0.25 -8.60
CA PRO A 92 0.26 -1.26 -9.60
C PRO A 92 -1.22 -1.66 -9.50
N ASP A 93 -1.84 -1.96 -10.64
CA ASP A 93 -3.17 -2.58 -10.73
C ASP A 93 -3.14 -3.66 -11.85
N PRO A 94 -3.22 -4.97 -11.53
CA PRO A 94 -3.41 -5.54 -10.20
C PRO A 94 -2.21 -5.29 -9.27
N LEU A 95 -2.44 -5.45 -7.95
CA LEU A 95 -1.39 -5.32 -6.95
C LEU A 95 -0.22 -6.27 -7.23
N ARG A 96 1.01 -5.78 -7.05
CA ARG A 96 2.26 -6.51 -7.23
C ARG A 96 3.20 -6.24 -6.05
N ALA A 97 4.22 -7.08 -5.90
CA ALA A 97 5.24 -6.88 -4.88
C ALA A 97 5.93 -5.51 -5.09
N PRO A 98 6.10 -4.68 -4.04
CA PRO A 98 6.66 -3.33 -4.18
C PRO A 98 8.02 -3.31 -4.87
N ALA A 99 8.90 -4.26 -4.55
CA ALA A 99 10.23 -4.41 -5.16
C ALA A 99 10.24 -4.60 -6.69
N ALA A 100 9.10 -4.99 -7.29
CA ALA A 100 8.97 -5.18 -8.73
C ALA A 100 8.26 -4.00 -9.43
N ALA A 101 7.77 -3.02 -8.67
CA ALA A 101 6.95 -1.93 -9.18
C ALA A 101 7.55 -0.55 -8.89
N PHE A 102 8.39 -0.43 -7.87
CA PHE A 102 8.96 0.83 -7.42
C PHE A 102 10.46 0.70 -7.23
N ALA A 103 11.15 1.84 -7.34
CA ALA A 103 12.48 2.06 -6.79
C ALA A 103 12.41 3.20 -5.76
N TYR A 104 13.33 3.20 -4.80
CA TYR A 104 13.37 4.18 -3.73
C TYR A 104 14.80 4.62 -3.43
N ALA A 105 15.00 5.94 -3.39
CA ALA A 105 16.25 6.54 -2.97
C ALA A 105 16.02 7.43 -1.75
N TYR A 106 16.99 7.40 -0.83
CA TYR A 106 17.18 8.40 0.19
C TYR A 106 18.63 8.87 0.11
N SER A 107 18.82 10.13 -0.23
CA SER A 107 20.12 10.72 -0.48
C SER A 107 20.81 11.15 0.83
N ALA A 108 22.13 11.26 0.80
CA ALA A 108 22.89 11.80 1.92
C ALA A 108 22.56 13.29 2.21
N THR A 109 22.02 14.01 1.22
CA THR A 109 21.52 15.39 1.37
C THR A 109 20.15 15.44 2.04
N GLY A 110 19.51 14.30 2.30
CA GLY A 110 18.22 14.20 2.99
C GLY A 110 17.00 14.18 2.07
N ASP A 111 17.18 14.32 0.75
CA ASP A 111 16.11 14.17 -0.23
C ASP A 111 15.70 12.69 -0.34
N ALA A 112 14.41 12.43 -0.52
CA ALA A 112 13.85 11.10 -0.73
C ALA A 112 13.03 11.06 -2.02
N GLU A 113 13.08 9.94 -2.73
CA GLU A 113 12.41 9.78 -4.02
C GLU A 113 11.87 8.36 -4.19
N VAL A 114 10.67 8.26 -4.78
CA VAL A 114 10.09 6.99 -5.25
C VAL A 114 9.85 7.06 -6.75
N ASP A 115 10.48 6.15 -7.48
CA ASP A 115 10.36 6.04 -8.93
C ASP A 115 9.52 4.84 -9.35
N PHE A 116 8.76 5.01 -10.43
CA PHE A 116 8.04 3.91 -11.08
C PHE A 116 7.69 4.25 -12.52
N SER A 117 7.22 3.25 -13.27
CA SER A 117 6.83 3.44 -14.66
C SER A 117 5.49 2.80 -14.98
N ILE A 118 4.71 3.51 -15.80
CA ILE A 118 3.38 3.09 -16.27
C ILE A 118 3.33 3.37 -17.77
N ASP A 119 3.13 2.35 -18.61
CA ASP A 119 2.92 2.47 -20.06
C ASP A 119 3.95 3.39 -20.78
N GLY A 120 5.22 3.28 -20.39
CA GLY A 120 6.34 4.05 -20.97
C GLY A 120 6.48 5.47 -20.44
N TYR A 121 5.67 5.87 -19.45
CA TYR A 121 5.87 7.09 -18.66
C TYR A 121 6.65 6.75 -17.38
N SER A 122 7.66 7.55 -17.07
CA SER A 122 8.37 7.51 -15.79
C SER A 122 7.78 8.54 -14.84
N TYR A 123 7.62 8.16 -13.59
CA TYR A 123 7.08 8.99 -12.52
C TYR A 123 8.08 9.01 -11.37
N SER A 124 8.31 10.19 -10.83
CA SER A 124 9.17 10.39 -9.67
C SER A 124 8.44 11.23 -8.62
N LEU A 125 8.21 10.64 -7.46
CA LEU A 125 7.64 11.31 -6.29
C LEU A 125 8.79 11.76 -5.41
N VAL A 126 8.98 13.06 -5.26
CA VAL A 126 10.16 13.62 -4.61
C VAL A 126 9.74 14.38 -3.36
N ASP A 127 10.38 14.07 -2.25
CA ASP A 127 10.41 14.89 -1.05
C ASP A 127 11.82 15.48 -0.93
N PRO A 128 12.02 16.77 -1.27
CA PRO A 128 13.31 17.41 -1.06
C PRO A 128 13.51 17.72 0.43
N LEU A 129 14.75 17.73 0.92
CA LEU A 129 15.06 18.15 2.29
C LEU A 129 14.58 19.58 2.54
N ARG A 130 14.64 20.42 1.50
CA ARG A 130 14.20 21.82 1.54
C ARG A 130 13.24 22.08 0.41
N GLY A 131 12.08 22.62 0.76
CA GLY A 131 11.01 22.94 -0.19
C GLY A 131 9.81 22.05 0.03
N VAL A 132 9.01 21.90 -1.01
CA VAL A 132 7.77 21.12 -0.98
C VAL A 132 7.91 19.87 -1.83
N SER A 133 7.08 18.88 -1.57
CA SER A 133 7.00 17.67 -2.37
C SER A 133 6.71 17.98 -3.86
N MET A 134 7.17 17.11 -4.75
CA MET A 134 7.03 17.27 -6.20
C MET A 134 6.69 15.94 -6.87
N LEU A 135 6.03 16.03 -8.02
CA LEU A 135 5.82 14.92 -8.94
C LEU A 135 6.38 15.28 -10.32
N PHE A 136 7.34 14.50 -10.79
CA PHE A 136 7.84 14.56 -12.14
C PHE A 136 7.21 13.46 -12.99
N VAL A 137 6.91 13.79 -14.24
CA VAL A 137 6.43 12.83 -15.24
C VAL A 137 7.23 13.00 -16.51
N GLU A 138 7.86 11.94 -16.95
CA GLU A 138 8.68 11.92 -18.16
C GLU A 138 8.19 10.87 -19.16
N LYS A 139 8.51 11.08 -20.44
CA LYS A 139 8.35 10.06 -21.49
C LYS A 139 9.48 10.19 -22.50
N ALA A 140 10.15 9.08 -22.77
CA ALA A 140 11.26 9.03 -23.73
C ALA A 140 12.36 10.09 -23.45
N GLY A 141 12.72 10.27 -22.17
CA GLY A 141 13.75 11.21 -21.74
C GLY A 141 13.36 12.70 -21.82
N LYS A 142 12.07 12.99 -22.03
CA LYS A 142 11.53 14.35 -22.00
C LYS A 142 10.58 14.52 -20.84
N GLU A 143 10.84 15.54 -20.02
CA GLU A 143 9.90 16.00 -18.99
C GLU A 143 8.59 16.47 -19.65
N LEU A 144 7.49 15.85 -19.26
CA LEU A 144 6.14 16.20 -19.69
C LEU A 144 5.39 17.02 -18.63
N ALA A 145 5.72 16.80 -17.37
CA ALA A 145 5.15 17.55 -16.26
C ALA A 145 6.14 17.62 -15.10
N HIS A 146 6.19 18.79 -14.49
CA HIS A 146 6.80 19.03 -13.20
C HIS A 146 5.75 19.72 -12.34
N LEU A 147 5.26 18.99 -11.34
CA LEU A 147 4.17 19.44 -10.49
C LEU A 147 4.69 19.67 -9.07
N THR A 148 4.73 20.94 -8.67
CA THR A 148 4.99 21.35 -7.29
C THR A 148 3.70 21.23 -6.48
N CYS A 149 3.74 20.58 -5.32
CA CYS A 149 2.55 20.38 -4.50
C CYS A 149 2.15 21.68 -3.78
N ASP A 150 0.87 22.05 -3.90
CA ASP A 150 0.26 23.13 -3.11
C ASP A 150 0.12 22.67 -1.64
N GLU A 151 -0.30 21.42 -1.48
CA GLU A 151 -0.40 20.72 -0.20
C GLU A 151 0.17 19.31 -0.38
N GLY A 152 0.95 18.85 0.59
CA GLY A 152 1.55 17.53 0.57
C GLY A 152 2.17 17.19 1.91
N ASN A 153 2.80 16.02 1.98
CA ASN A 153 3.56 15.60 3.15
C ASN A 153 4.92 15.07 2.73
N GLN A 154 5.90 15.19 3.62
CA GLN A 154 7.28 14.79 3.36
C GLN A 154 7.65 13.48 4.06
N SER A 155 6.74 12.51 4.05
CA SER A 155 6.97 11.29 4.82
C SER A 155 7.92 10.30 4.14
N LEU A 156 8.34 10.52 2.89
CA LEU A 156 9.32 9.63 2.24
C LEU A 156 10.70 9.68 2.92
N GLN A 157 11.00 10.74 3.67
CA GLN A 157 12.25 10.93 4.41
C GLN A 157 12.23 10.35 5.82
N LEU A 158 11.07 9.91 6.31
CA LEU A 158 10.95 9.39 7.68
C LEU A 158 11.68 8.05 7.83
N ASN A 159 12.26 7.84 9.00
CA ASN A 159 12.95 6.59 9.36
C ASN A 159 12.03 5.36 9.18
N ASP A 160 10.77 5.47 9.56
CA ASP A 160 9.75 4.43 9.38
C ASP A 160 9.55 4.08 7.90
N THR A 161 9.54 5.08 7.00
CA THR A 161 9.44 4.86 5.55
C THR A 161 10.70 4.20 5.00
N ILE A 162 11.89 4.67 5.38
CA ILE A 162 13.17 4.07 4.98
C ILE A 162 13.22 2.60 5.42
N ALA A 163 12.82 2.31 6.66
CA ALA A 163 12.76 0.95 7.20
C ALA A 163 11.75 0.08 6.46
N LEU A 164 10.57 0.62 6.14
CA LEU A 164 9.56 -0.06 5.33
C LEU A 164 10.11 -0.43 3.94
N MET A 165 10.69 0.52 3.22
CA MET A 165 11.21 0.30 1.86
C MET A 165 12.27 -0.81 1.86
N ARG A 166 13.16 -0.80 2.87
CA ARG A 166 14.15 -1.87 3.08
C ARG A 166 13.50 -3.22 3.38
N ALA A 167 12.50 -3.26 4.27
CA ALA A 167 11.79 -4.48 4.63
C ALA A 167 11.01 -5.08 3.44
N LEU A 168 10.47 -4.22 2.58
CA LEU A 168 9.80 -4.59 1.33
C LEU A 168 10.78 -4.91 0.18
N LYS A 169 12.09 -4.75 0.41
CA LYS A 169 13.15 -4.96 -0.57
C LYS A 169 12.99 -4.09 -1.83
N VAL A 170 12.44 -2.88 -1.68
CA VAL A 170 12.37 -1.92 -2.77
C VAL A 170 13.81 -1.53 -3.15
N PRO A 171 14.22 -1.73 -4.41
CA PRO A 171 15.58 -1.44 -4.84
C PRO A 171 15.83 0.08 -4.92
N ALA A 172 17.10 0.48 -4.94
CA ALA A 172 17.47 1.83 -5.37
C ALA A 172 17.20 2.00 -6.89
N PRO A 173 16.99 3.24 -7.36
CA PRO A 173 16.94 3.54 -8.79
C PRO A 173 18.23 3.08 -9.49
N PRO A 174 18.16 2.65 -10.75
CA PRO A 174 19.31 2.18 -11.52
C PRO A 174 20.34 3.26 -11.83
#